data_AF-A0A327V1U5-F1
#
_entry.id   AF-A0A327V1U5-F1
#
_cell.length_a   1.000
_cell.length_b   1.000
_cell.length_c   1.000
_cell.angle_alpha   90.00
_cell.angle_beta   90.00
_cell.angle_gamma   90.00
#
_symmetry.space_group_name_H-M   'P 1'
#
loop_
_entity.id
_entity.type
_entity.pdbx_description
1 polymer ?
#
loop_
_entity_poly.entity_id
_entity_poly.type
_entity_poly.pdbx_seq_one_letter_code
_entity_poly.pdbx_strand_id
1 'polypeptide(L)'
;MRRQIACAAALLAFGTVLTGGGVAAADSAGSSGQVATKGAFKCEEWGRTGVTDRRTAVHVGLSSSSKVVGYLAKGERVKAYYRCTNSAGNIWYEITGDVENSPRFIWSGNV
;
A
#
# COMPACT_ATOMS: atom_id res chain seq x y z
N MET A 1 -2.29 39.88 -7.83
CA MET A 1 -0.92 39.97 -7.28
C MET A 1 -0.98 40.67 -5.93
N ARG A 2 -0.63 40.00 -4.83
CA ARG A 2 -0.15 40.59 -3.57
C ARG A 2 0.28 39.46 -2.64
N ARG A 3 1.60 39.24 -2.61
CA ARG A 3 2.31 38.40 -1.65
C ARG A 3 2.57 39.27 -0.42
N GLN A 4 2.18 38.83 0.77
CA GLN A 4 2.75 39.32 2.02
C GLN A 4 2.56 38.24 3.09
N ILE A 5 3.61 37.51 3.44
CA ILE A 5 3.87 37.17 4.84
C ILE A 5 5.38 37.26 5.04
N ALA A 6 5.74 38.07 6.04
CA ALA A 6 7.08 38.46 6.42
C ALA A 6 7.88 37.29 7.02
N CYS A 7 9.14 37.18 6.65
CA CYS A 7 10.15 36.44 7.41
C CYS A 7 10.81 37.43 8.38
N ALA A 8 10.45 37.34 9.66
CA ALA A 8 11.17 37.99 10.75
C ALA A 8 12.20 37.01 11.33
N ALA A 9 13.37 37.56 11.63
CA ALA A 9 14.61 36.86 11.89
C ALA A 9 14.69 36.20 13.28
N ALA A 10 15.46 35.12 13.30
CA ALA A 10 16.48 34.70 14.27
C ALA A 10 16.25 34.90 15.78
N LEU A 11 16.38 33.80 16.53
CA LEU A 11 16.99 33.81 17.86
C LEU A 11 17.64 32.45 18.16
N LEU A 12 18.92 32.54 18.53
CA LEU A 12 19.81 31.45 18.97
C LEU A 12 19.37 30.91 20.34
N ALA A 13 19.41 29.59 20.52
CA ALA A 13 19.60 28.98 21.84
C ALA A 13 20.40 27.68 21.68
N PHE A 14 21.63 27.68 22.21
CA PHE A 14 22.38 26.45 22.51
C PHE A 14 21.74 25.81 23.75
N GLY A 15 21.21 24.59 23.60
CA GLY A 15 20.65 23.79 24.68
C GLY A 15 21.21 22.38 24.63
N THR A 16 21.90 21.99 25.69
CA THR A 16 22.51 20.68 25.93
C THR A 16 21.43 19.59 25.91
N VAL A 17 21.55 18.58 25.04
CA VAL A 17 20.69 17.38 25.10
C VAL A 17 21.41 16.26 25.84
N LEU A 18 20.90 15.98 27.04
CA LEU A 18 21.05 14.71 27.73
C LEU A 18 20.35 13.60 26.95
N THR A 19 20.94 12.41 27.01
CA THR A 19 20.43 11.12 26.54
C THR A 19 18.93 10.92 26.81
N GLY A 20 18.17 10.66 25.75
CA GLY A 20 16.79 10.19 25.82
C GLY A 20 16.29 9.94 24.41
N GLY A 21 15.80 8.72 24.14
CA GLY A 21 15.31 8.32 22.83
C GLY A 21 14.23 9.28 22.29
N GLY A 22 14.33 9.60 21.01
CA GLY A 22 13.37 10.45 20.33
C GLY A 22 13.90 10.84 18.96
N VAL A 23 13.80 9.93 17.99
CA VAL A 23 14.13 10.23 16.60
C VAL A 23 12.88 10.69 15.85
N ALA A 24 13.12 11.74 15.06
CA ALA A 24 12.40 12.18 13.87
C ALA A 24 11.03 12.84 14.05
N ALA A 25 11.05 14.15 13.78
CA ALA A 25 9.94 14.89 13.21
C ALA A 25 9.46 14.24 11.90
N ALA A 26 8.15 14.28 11.66
CA ALA A 26 7.59 14.31 10.31
C ALA A 26 6.32 15.17 10.32
N ASP A 27 6.43 16.35 9.72
CA ASP A 27 5.35 17.00 8.99
C ASP A 27 4.85 16.06 7.90
N SER A 28 3.54 15.96 7.69
CA SER A 28 2.93 15.87 6.36
C SER A 28 1.41 15.84 6.45
N ALA A 29 0.78 16.97 6.10
CA ALA A 29 -0.53 16.94 5.47
C ALA A 29 -0.35 16.42 4.03
N GLY A 30 -0.90 15.24 3.73
CA GLY A 30 -0.96 14.71 2.37
C GLY A 30 -1.46 13.27 2.32
N SER A 31 -2.67 13.04 1.81
CA SER A 31 -3.13 11.71 1.42
C SER A 31 -2.10 11.08 0.48
N SER A 32 -1.34 10.09 0.96
CA SER A 32 -0.40 9.35 0.12
C SER A 32 0.04 8.05 0.79
N GLY A 33 -0.41 6.92 0.22
CA GLY A 33 0.31 5.65 0.24
C GLY A 33 0.48 4.96 1.59
N GLN A 34 -0.61 4.70 2.31
CA GLN A 34 -0.55 3.83 3.49
C GLN A 34 -0.15 2.42 3.05
N VAL A 35 1.12 2.05 3.28
CA VAL A 35 1.64 0.72 3.03
C VAL A 35 1.10 -0.19 4.12
N ALA A 36 0.05 -0.94 3.84
CA ALA A 36 -0.51 -1.85 4.82
C ALA A 36 0.41 -3.06 4.98
N THR A 37 1.21 -3.07 6.05
CA THR A 37 2.12 -4.15 6.38
C THR A 37 1.48 -5.13 7.35
N LYS A 38 0.63 -6.02 6.84
CA LYS A 38 0.27 -7.24 7.57
C LYS A 38 1.39 -8.26 7.34
N GLY A 39 2.13 -8.57 8.39
CA GLY A 39 3.14 -9.65 8.51
C GLY A 39 3.78 -10.15 7.20
N ALA A 40 5.00 -9.70 6.90
CA ALA A 40 5.89 -10.18 5.83
C ALA A 40 5.59 -9.76 4.38
N PHE A 41 4.58 -8.93 4.10
CA PHE A 41 4.29 -8.46 2.74
C PHE A 41 4.20 -6.93 2.67
N LYS A 42 4.56 -6.37 1.52
CA LYS A 42 4.49 -4.93 1.26
C LYS A 42 3.34 -4.67 0.30
N CYS A 43 2.31 -3.95 0.74
CA CYS A 43 1.17 -3.56 -0.08
C CYS A 43 1.13 -2.06 -0.24
N GLU A 44 0.98 -1.55 -1.46
CA GLU A 44 0.78 -0.13 -1.74
C GLU A 44 -0.58 0.08 -2.40
N GLU A 45 -1.22 1.22 -2.15
CA GLU A 45 -2.45 1.59 -2.83
C GLU A 45 -2.20 1.73 -4.33
N TRP A 46 -3.09 1.15 -5.14
CA TRP A 46 -2.95 1.06 -6.59
C TRP A 46 -4.15 1.65 -7.33
N GLY A 47 -5.37 1.27 -6.93
CA GLY A 47 -6.61 1.86 -7.44
C GLY A 47 -6.88 1.70 -8.94
N ARG A 48 -6.32 0.69 -9.62
CA ARG A 48 -6.50 0.47 -11.07
C ARG A 48 -7.42 -0.70 -11.38
N THR A 49 -8.09 -0.62 -12.52
CA THR A 49 -8.89 -1.72 -13.06
C THR A 49 -8.10 -2.48 -14.14
N GLY A 50 -8.12 -3.80 -14.07
CA GLY A 50 -7.57 -4.71 -15.09
C GLY A 50 -8.63 -5.66 -15.62
N VAL A 51 -8.25 -6.49 -16.60
CA VAL A 51 -9.12 -7.51 -17.20
C VAL A 51 -8.39 -8.84 -17.18
N THR A 52 -9.04 -9.87 -16.64
CA THR A 52 -8.41 -11.20 -16.57
C THR A 52 -8.16 -11.77 -17.97
N ASP A 53 -6.94 -12.23 -18.24
CA ASP A 53 -6.57 -12.87 -19.52
C ASP A 53 -7.03 -14.33 -19.61
N ARG A 54 -7.27 -14.95 -18.44
CA ARG A 54 -7.66 -16.35 -18.25
C ARG A 54 -8.49 -16.53 -16.98
N ARG A 55 -9.00 -17.74 -16.76
CA ARG A 55 -9.68 -18.10 -15.50
C ARG A 55 -8.69 -17.94 -14.33
N THR A 56 -9.01 -17.07 -13.40
CA THR A 56 -8.08 -16.62 -12.34
C THR A 56 -8.58 -17.04 -10.98
N ALA A 57 -7.75 -17.74 -10.20
CA ALA A 57 -8.07 -18.12 -8.83
C ALA A 57 -7.96 -16.91 -7.90
N VAL A 58 -8.90 -16.83 -6.94
CA VAL A 58 -8.90 -15.81 -5.89
C VAL A 58 -8.43 -16.46 -4.60
N HIS A 59 -7.35 -15.95 -4.03
CA HIS A 59 -6.67 -16.49 -2.85
C HIS A 59 -6.94 -15.61 -1.62
N VAL A 60 -6.87 -16.21 -0.42
CA VAL A 60 -6.90 -15.48 0.86
C VAL A 60 -5.55 -14.91 1.27
N GLY A 61 -4.49 -15.20 0.50
CA GLY A 61 -3.12 -14.78 0.78
C GLY A 61 -2.30 -14.63 -0.50
N LEU A 62 -1.12 -14.04 -0.35
CA LEU A 62 -0.22 -13.63 -1.41
C LEU A 62 0.69 -14.78 -1.90
N SER A 63 0.12 -15.96 -2.07
CA SER A 63 0.84 -17.17 -2.51
C SER A 63 -0.08 -18.08 -3.31
N SER A 64 0.49 -18.77 -4.31
CA SER A 64 -0.22 -19.81 -5.07
C SER A 64 -0.64 -20.99 -4.19
N SER A 65 0.05 -21.21 -3.06
CA SER A 65 -0.32 -22.22 -2.06
C SER A 65 -1.39 -21.76 -1.07
N SER A 66 -1.74 -20.47 -1.04
CA SER A 66 -2.81 -19.97 -0.17
C SER A 66 -4.17 -20.52 -0.60
N LYS A 67 -5.07 -20.74 0.37
CA LYS A 67 -6.42 -21.25 0.10
C LYS A 67 -7.15 -20.41 -0.96
N VAL A 68 -7.70 -21.10 -1.95
CA VAL A 68 -8.58 -20.52 -2.95
C VAL A 68 -10.00 -20.43 -2.39
N VAL A 69 -10.66 -19.31 -2.64
CA VAL A 69 -12.02 -19.00 -2.16
C VAL A 69 -13.00 -18.72 -3.29
N GLY A 70 -12.49 -18.59 -4.52
CA GLY A 70 -13.31 -18.37 -5.69
C GLY A 70 -12.47 -18.32 -6.96
N TYR A 71 -13.16 -18.09 -8.07
CA TYR A 71 -12.56 -17.94 -9.39
C TYR A 71 -13.22 -16.80 -10.13
N LEU A 72 -12.42 -16.04 -10.86
CA LEU A 72 -12.88 -15.08 -11.85
C LEU A 72 -12.83 -15.74 -13.23
N ALA A 73 -13.84 -15.46 -14.05
CA ALA A 73 -13.85 -15.88 -15.45
C ALA A 73 -12.75 -15.15 -16.24
N LYS A 74 -12.46 -15.63 -17.45
CA LYS A 74 -11.65 -14.88 -18.42
C LYS A 74 -12.46 -13.67 -18.92
N GLY A 75 -11.80 -12.53 -19.10
CA GLY A 75 -12.44 -11.29 -19.57
C GLY A 75 -13.17 -10.51 -18.47
N GLU A 76 -13.01 -10.92 -17.21
CA GLU A 76 -13.65 -10.28 -16.06
C GLU A 76 -12.93 -8.98 -15.73
N ARG A 77 -13.67 -7.87 -15.61
CA ARG A 77 -13.12 -6.58 -15.17
C ARG A 77 -13.02 -6.57 -13.66
N VAL A 78 -11.81 -6.33 -13.13
CA VAL A 78 -11.57 -6.30 -11.68
C VAL A 78 -10.80 -5.06 -11.29
N LYS A 79 -11.27 -4.39 -10.24
CA LYS A 79 -10.56 -3.28 -9.60
C LYS A 79 -9.58 -3.82 -8.56
N ALA A 80 -8.29 -3.55 -8.77
CA ALA A 80 -7.23 -3.78 -7.81
C ALA A 80 -7.06 -2.53 -6.93
N TYR A 81 -7.35 -2.67 -5.65
CA TYR A 81 -7.20 -1.59 -4.67
C TYR A 81 -5.76 -1.46 -4.21
N TYR A 82 -5.10 -2.59 -3.95
CA TYR A 82 -3.69 -2.61 -3.55
C TYR A 82 -2.86 -3.50 -4.46
N ARG A 83 -1.59 -3.11 -4.63
CA ARG A 83 -0.53 -3.91 -5.24
C ARG A 83 0.36 -4.41 -4.12
N CYS A 84 0.40 -5.72 -3.94
CA CYS A 84 1.15 -6.38 -2.87
C CYS A 84 2.28 -7.22 -3.44
N THR A 85 3.45 -7.16 -2.80
CA THR A 85 4.61 -8.00 -3.16
C THR A 85 4.91 -8.97 -2.02
N ASN A 86 4.99 -10.26 -2.35
CA ASN A 86 5.35 -11.29 -1.38
C ASN A 86 6.87 -11.42 -1.20
N SER A 87 7.31 -12.23 -0.23
CA SER A 87 8.74 -12.46 0.05
C SER A 87 9.54 -13.06 -1.11
N ALA A 88 8.86 -13.72 -2.05
CA ALA A 88 9.46 -14.25 -3.27
C ALA A 88 9.51 -13.21 -4.42
N GLY A 89 9.13 -11.96 -4.17
CA GLY A 89 9.14 -10.89 -5.18
C GLY A 89 7.97 -10.93 -6.16
N ASN A 90 6.98 -11.82 -5.95
CA ASN A 90 5.81 -11.91 -6.83
C ASN A 90 4.78 -10.84 -6.47
N ILE A 91 4.18 -10.26 -7.50
CA ILE A 91 3.14 -9.24 -7.38
C ILE A 91 1.76 -9.89 -7.39
N TRP A 92 0.91 -9.39 -6.51
CA TRP A 92 -0.47 -9.79 -6.34
C TRP A 92 -1.34 -8.56 -6.17
N TYR A 93 -2.56 -8.61 -6.66
CA TYR A 93 -3.53 -7.54 -6.53
C TYR A 93 -4.58 -7.89 -5.48
N GLU A 94 -4.80 -6.99 -4.54
CA GLU A 94 -5.89 -7.05 -3.57
C GLU A 94 -7.15 -6.40 -4.19
N ILE A 95 -8.30 -7.08 -4.08
CA ILE A 95 -9.52 -6.73 -4.85
C ILE A 95 -10.75 -6.38 -3.99
N THR A 96 -10.62 -6.34 -2.67
CA THR A 96 -11.71 -5.98 -1.73
C THR A 96 -11.59 -4.57 -1.18
N GLY A 97 -10.41 -3.96 -1.21
CA GLY A 97 -10.13 -2.69 -0.55
C GLY A 97 -9.76 -2.83 0.92
N ASP A 98 -9.68 -4.05 1.46
CA ASP A 98 -9.29 -4.32 2.83
C ASP A 98 -8.24 -5.45 2.90
N VAL A 99 -7.01 -5.08 3.24
CA VAL A 99 -5.87 -6.00 3.42
C VAL A 99 -5.89 -6.70 4.78
N GLU A 100 -6.68 -6.21 5.74
CA GLU A 100 -6.69 -6.70 7.12
C GLU A 100 -7.83 -7.68 7.37
N ASN A 101 -9.04 -7.37 6.89
CA ASN A 101 -10.25 -8.14 7.15
C ASN A 101 -10.64 -8.97 5.92
N SER A 102 -10.23 -10.25 5.92
CA SER A 102 -10.54 -11.22 4.87
C SER A 102 -10.14 -10.79 3.46
N PRO A 103 -8.86 -10.44 3.24
CA PRO A 103 -8.40 -9.97 1.94
C PRO A 103 -8.58 -11.02 0.86
N ARG A 104 -8.74 -10.55 -0.37
CA ARG A 104 -8.81 -11.39 -1.57
C ARG A 104 -7.73 -10.94 -2.54
N PHE A 105 -6.89 -11.88 -2.94
CA PHE A 105 -5.78 -11.62 -3.82
C PHE A 105 -5.90 -12.41 -5.12
N ILE A 106 -5.47 -11.79 -6.20
CA ILE A 106 -5.29 -12.44 -7.50
C ILE A 106 -3.85 -12.23 -7.99
N TRP A 107 -3.30 -13.22 -8.67
CA TRP A 107 -1.95 -13.11 -9.21
C TRP A 107 -1.93 -12.09 -10.36
N SER A 108 -0.98 -11.15 -10.33
CA SER A 108 -0.87 -10.12 -11.37
C SER A 108 -0.55 -10.69 -12.75
N GLY A 109 0.02 -11.89 -12.85
CA GLY A 109 0.34 -12.52 -14.13
C GLY A 109 -0.87 -12.98 -14.95
N ASN A 110 -2.09 -12.82 -14.42
CA ASN A 110 -3.34 -13.17 -15.09
C ASN A 110 -4.23 -11.95 -15.41
N VAL A 111 -3.74 -10.72 -15.20
CA VAL A 111 -4.52 -9.46 -15.27
C VAL A 111 -3.74 -8.38 -16.03
#